data_AF-A0A660PFA1-F1
#
_entry.id   AF-A0A660PFA1-F1
#
_cell.length_a   1.000
_cell.length_b   1.000
_cell.length_c   1.000
_cell.angle_alpha   90.00
_cell.angle_beta   90.00
_cell.angle_gamma   90.00
#
_symmetry.space_group_name_H-M   'P 1'
#
loop_
_entity.id
_entity.type
_entity.pdbx_description
1 polymer ?
#
loop_
_entity_poly.entity_id
_entity_poly.type
_entity_poly.pdbx_seq_one_letter_code
_entity_poly.pdbx_strand_id
1 'polypeptide(L)' 'LLSIEEKLKRKFRTKISIVPRKKGGKIILEYYDNESLSRIIDELGV' A
#
# COMPACT_ATOMS: atom_id res chain seq x y z
N LEU A 1 -3.89 14.08 -1.02
CA LEU A 1 -3.15 12.87 -1.46
C LEU A 1 -2.03 12.50 -0.49
N LEU A 2 -1.11 13.42 -0.15
CA LEU A 2 -0.05 13.18 0.85
C LEU A 2 -0.56 12.53 2.16
N SER A 3 -1.67 13.01 2.72
CA SER A 3 -2.19 12.48 3.98
C SER A 3 -2.70 11.03 3.92
N ILE A 4 -3.20 10.57 2.76
CA ILE A 4 -3.66 9.19 2.59
C ILE A 4 -2.46 8.29 2.35
N GLU A 5 -1.53 8.70 1.48
CA GLU A 5 -0.32 7.95 1.20
C GLU A 5 0.53 7.76 2.47
N GLU A 6 0.70 8.80 3.29
CA GLU A 6 1.40 8.69 4.58
C GLU A 6 0.70 7.76 5.57
N LYS A 7 -0.64 7.80 5.66
CA LYS A 7 -1.39 6.90 6.53
C LYS A 7 -1.18 5.44 6.11
N LEU A 8 -1.24 5.18 4.80
CA LEU A 8 -1.01 3.85 4.26
C LEU A 8 0.46 3.42 4.48
N LYS A 9 1.45 4.30 4.25
CA LYS A 9 2.87 4.00 4.50
C LYS A 9 3.12 3.66 5.97
N ARG A 10 2.51 4.41 6.90
CA ARG A 10 2.60 4.14 8.34
C ARG A 10 1.95 2.81 8.73
N LYS A 11 0.80 2.49 8.12
CA LYS A 11 0.08 1.24 8.36
C LYS A 11 0.90 0.04 7.87
N PHE A 12 1.15 -0.05 6.56
CA PHE A 12 1.76 -1.22 5.93
C PHE A 12 3.30 -1.26 5.98
N ARG A 13 3.94 -0.21 6.51
CA ARG A 13 5.41 -0.07 6.67
C ARG A 13 6.19 -0.39 5.39
N THR A 14 5.60 -0.07 4.25
CA THR A 14 6.20 -0.31 2.94
C THR A 14 6.04 0.91 2.03
N LYS A 15 6.73 0.87 0.90
CA LYS A 15 6.58 1.88 -0.13
C LYS A 15 5.21 1.75 -0.79
N ILE A 16 4.49 2.87 -0.80
CA ILE A 16 3.15 2.98 -1.35
C ILE A 16 3.12 4.10 -2.36
N SER A 17 2.50 3.83 -3.50
CA SER A 17 2.24 4.83 -4.54
C SER A 17 0.75 4.86 -4.87
N ILE A 18 0.16 6.06 -4.89
CA ILE A 18 -1.22 6.27 -5.33
C ILE A 18 -1.19 6.88 -6.73
N VAL A 19 -1.69 6.13 -7.71
CA VAL A 19 -1.74 6.55 -9.12
C VAL A 19 -3.20 6.88 -9.48
N PRO A 20 -3.61 8.16 -9.40
CA PRO A 20 -4.95 8.57 -9.81
C PRO A 20 -5.12 8.45 -11.32
N ARG A 21 -6.33 8.09 -11.78
CA ARG A 21 -6.70 8.01 -13.20
C ARG A 21 -8.06 8.67 -13.43
N LYS A 22 -8.34 9.08 -14.67
CA LYS A 22 -9.59 9.76 -15.05
C LYS A 22 -10.87 8.96 -14.68
N LYS A 23 -10.78 7.64 -14.55
CA LYS A 23 -11.85 6.74 -14.10
C LYS A 23 -11.33 5.78 -13.02
N GLY A 24 -10.99 6.32 -11.85
CA GLY A 24 -10.55 5.54 -10.68
C GLY A 24 -9.08 5.76 -10.34
N GLY A 25 -8.38 4.70 -9.95
CA GLY A 25 -6.98 4.80 -9.55
C GLY A 25 -6.39 3.44 -9.22
N LYS A 26 -5.09 3.45 -8.89
CA LYS A 26 -4.37 2.27 -8.40
C LYS A 26 -3.62 2.65 -7.14
N ILE A 27 -3.64 1.75 -6.15
CA ILE A 27 -2.72 1.80 -5.02
C ILE A 27 -1.74 0.66 -5.23
N ILE A 28 -0.45 0.97 -5.20
CA ILE A 28 0.63 0.01 -5.38
C ILE A 28 1.36 -0.11 -4.06
N LEU A 29 1.38 -1.31 -3.49
CA LEU A 29 2.19 -1.67 -2.32
C LEU A 29 3.37 -2.50 -2.84
N GLU A 30 4.59 -2.02 -2.63
CA GLU A 30 5.80 -2.77 -2.97
C GLU A 30 6.18 -3.67 -1.79
N TYR A 31 6.81 -4.81 -2.04
CA TYR A 31 7.37 -5.69 -1.00
C TYR A 31 8.68 -6.28 -1.52
N TYR A 32 9.59 -6.58 -0.60
CA TYR A 32 10.95 -7.04 -0.93
C TYR A 32 11.14 -8.55 -0.73
N ASP A 33 10.29 -9.17 0.10
CA ASP A 33 10.36 -10.59 0.44
C ASP A 33 8.97 -11.15 0.79
N ASN A 34 8.90 -12.47 0.92
CA ASN A 34 7.66 -13.20 1.22
C ASN A 34 7.11 -12.86 2.61
N GLU A 35 7.97 -12.55 3.58
CA GLU A 35 7.54 -12.20 4.93
C GLU A 35 6.80 -10.87 4.94
N SER A 36 7.34 -9.88 4.23
CA SER A 36 6.74 -8.56 4.05
C SER A 36 5.40 -8.65 3.31
N LEU A 37 5.32 -9.51 2.29
CA LEU A 37 4.07 -9.78 1.59
C LEU A 37 3.02 -10.40 2.53
N SER A 38 3.40 -11.41 3.33
CA SER A 38 2.50 -12.06 4.29
C SER A 38 1.92 -11.04 5.26
N ARG A 39 2.76 -10.19 5.86
CA ARG A 39 2.30 -9.12 6.78
C ARG A 39 1.30 -8.16 6.11
N ILE A 40 1.54 -7.80 4.85
CA ILE A 40 0.63 -6.93 4.09
C ILE A 40 -0.73 -7.61 3.87
N ILE A 41 -0.74 -8.90 3.53
CA ILE A 41 -1.97 -9.69 3.33
C ILE A 41 -2.76 -9.78 4.64
N ASP A 42 -2.09 -10.09 5.75
CA ASP A 42 -2.70 -10.14 7.08
C ASP A 42 -3.33 -8.78 7.46
N GLU A 43 -2.65 -7.66 7.19
CA GLU A 43 -3.16 -6.31 7.45
C GLU A 43 -4.33 -5.88 6.55
N LEU A 44 -4.49 -6.53 5.40
CA LEU A 44 -5.65 -6.39 4.52
C LEU A 44 -6.84 -7.26 4.97
N GLY A 45 -6.62 -8.21 5.88
CA GLY A 45 -7.64 -9.11 6.39
C GLY A 45 -8.11 -10.15 5.37
N VAL A 46 -7.20 -10.60 4.50
CA VAL A 46 -7.43 -11.62 3.47
C VAL A 46 -6.73 -12.91 3.85
#